data_AF-A0A382QIR4-F1
#
_entry.id   AF-A0A382QIR4-F1
#
_cell.length_a   1.000
_cell.length_b   1.000
_cell.length_c   1.000
_cell.angle_alpha   90.00
_cell.angle_beta   90.00
_cell.angle_gamma   90.00
#
_symmetry.space_group_name_H-M   'P 1'
#
loop_
_entity.id
_entity.type
_entity.pdbx_description
1 polymer ?
#
loop_
_entity_poly.entity_id
_entity_poly.type
_entity_poly.pdbx_seq_one_letter_code
_entity_poly.pdbx_strand_id
1 'polypeptide(L)'
;VGRLHSHNYGKSHSTRPLNPKSPSWVTQDLKEIEGLIIKYAKDDLAPSQIGVKLRDQHSIPLVKPIIKKTITEVLEENDLKTELPEDLNNIVMKAVGLQK
;
A
#
# COMPACT_ATOMS: atom_id res chain seq x y z
N VAL A 1 -6.65 -10.79 20.10
CA VAL A 1 -5.81 -11.46 19.09
C VAL A 1 -4.37 -11.38 19.58
N GLY A 2 -3.74 -12.53 19.81
CA GLY A 2 -2.31 -12.62 20.16
C GLY A 2 -1.45 -12.66 18.90
N ARG A 3 -0.14 -12.60 19.06
CA ARG A 3 0.81 -12.80 17.94
C ARG A 3 0.83 -14.27 17.52
N LEU A 4 0.99 -14.53 16.21
CA LEU A 4 0.86 -15.88 15.64
C LEU A 4 1.97 -16.84 16.10
N HIS A 5 3.21 -16.35 16.23
CA HIS A 5 4.38 -17.16 16.64
C HIS A 5 4.95 -16.77 18.01
N SER A 6 4.24 -15.97 18.82
CA SER A 6 4.74 -15.55 20.14
C SER A 6 3.59 -15.37 21.14
N HIS A 7 3.83 -15.65 22.43
CA HIS A 7 2.82 -15.61 23.50
C HIS A 7 2.44 -14.18 23.98
N ASN A 8 2.57 -13.17 23.12
CA ASN A 8 2.31 -11.76 23.46
C ASN A 8 0.98 -11.27 22.87
N TYR A 9 0.31 -10.34 23.57
CA TYR A 9 -1.04 -9.84 23.23
C TYR A 9 -1.12 -8.34 22.91
N GLY A 10 -0.04 -7.75 22.38
CA GLY A 10 -0.01 -6.34 22.00
C GLY A 10 -1.03 -5.99 20.90
N LYS A 11 -1.66 -4.82 21.01
CA LYS A 11 -2.65 -4.30 20.05
C LYS A 11 -2.16 -2.97 19.47
N SER A 12 -1.69 -2.99 18.24
CA SER A 12 -1.31 -1.79 17.48
C SER A 12 -1.69 -2.00 16.02
N HIS A 13 -2.59 -1.17 15.51
CA HIS A 13 -3.02 -1.18 14.11
C HIS A 13 -3.58 0.19 13.74
N SER A 14 -3.63 0.48 12.44
CA SER A 14 -4.24 1.72 11.95
C SER A 14 -5.76 1.66 12.07
N THR A 15 -6.36 2.67 12.68
CA THR A 15 -7.82 2.84 12.72
C THR A 15 -8.26 3.72 11.56
N ARG A 16 -9.06 3.17 10.64
CA ARG A 16 -9.58 3.91 9.50
C ARG A 16 -10.76 4.81 9.92
N PRO A 17 -10.98 5.95 9.25
CA PRO A 17 -12.16 6.78 9.51
C PRO A 17 -13.44 6.02 9.15
N LEU A 18 -14.51 6.26 9.93
CA LEU A 18 -15.79 5.57 9.78
C LEU A 18 -16.44 5.82 8.41
N ASN A 19 -16.36 7.07 7.92
CA ASN A 19 -16.88 7.49 6.63
C ASN A 19 -15.71 7.81 5.70
N PRO A 20 -15.32 6.88 4.82
CA PRO A 20 -14.26 7.10 3.86
C PRO A 20 -14.79 7.96 2.71
N LYS A 21 -14.88 9.28 2.93
CA LYS A 21 -15.12 10.26 1.87
C LYS A 21 -13.78 10.79 1.37
N SER A 22 -13.73 11.21 0.10
CA SER A 22 -12.60 11.98 -0.39
C SER A 22 -12.47 13.26 0.45
N PRO A 23 -11.28 13.56 0.98
CA PRO A 23 -11.08 14.80 1.72
C PRO A 23 -11.24 16.00 0.78
N SER A 24 -11.78 17.11 1.27
CA SER A 24 -11.99 18.32 0.47
C SER A 24 -10.70 19.00 -0.01
N TRP A 25 -9.58 18.75 0.67
CA TRP A 25 -8.27 19.30 0.32
C TRP A 25 -7.52 18.49 -0.73
N VAL A 26 -8.00 17.31 -1.11
CA VAL A 26 -7.40 16.53 -2.20
C VAL A 26 -7.98 17.06 -3.50
N THR A 27 -7.23 17.93 -4.17
CA THR A 27 -7.61 18.53 -5.46
C THR A 27 -7.08 17.76 -6.67
N GLN A 28 -6.30 16.70 -6.45
CA GLN A 28 -5.70 15.93 -7.55
C GLN A 28 -6.75 15.12 -8.30
N ASP A 29 -6.60 15.09 -9.62
CA ASP A 29 -7.45 14.32 -10.50
C ASP A 29 -7.17 12.82 -10.37
N LEU A 30 -8.19 12.00 -10.67
CA LEU A 30 -8.08 10.54 -10.69
C LEU A 30 -6.88 10.05 -11.52
N LYS A 31 -6.70 10.65 -12.70
CA LYS A 31 -5.61 10.31 -13.63
C LYS A 31 -4.23 10.69 -13.10
N GLU A 32 -4.12 11.79 -12.36
CA GLU A 32 -2.84 12.17 -11.75
C GLU A 32 -2.43 11.16 -10.69
N ILE A 33 -3.37 10.72 -9.86
CA ILE A 33 -3.07 9.75 -8.80
C ILE A 33 -2.71 8.38 -9.39
N GLU A 34 -3.43 7.92 -10.43
CA GLU A 34 -3.04 6.71 -11.18
C GLU A 34 -1.64 6.86 -11.79
N GLY A 35 -1.34 8.00 -12.40
CA GLY A 35 -0.01 8.32 -12.94
C GLY A 35 1.10 8.29 -11.88
N LEU A 36 0.83 8.78 -10.67
CA LEU A 36 1.76 8.73 -9.54
C LEU A 36 1.99 7.28 -9.06
N ILE A 37 0.93 6.46 -8.99
CA ILE A 37 1.03 5.04 -8.63
C ILE A 37 1.91 4.32 -9.65
N ILE A 38 1.65 4.51 -10.95
CA ILE A 38 2.42 3.89 -12.03
C ILE A 38 3.88 4.34 -11.99
N LYS A 39 4.14 5.64 -11.76
CA LYS A 39 5.50 6.17 -11.63
C LYS A 39 6.25 5.47 -10.50
N TYR A 40 5.65 5.39 -9.32
CA TYR A 40 6.29 4.76 -8.17
C TYR A 40 6.45 3.25 -8.32
N ALA A 41 5.54 2.59 -9.02
CA ALA A 41 5.68 1.17 -9.36
C ALA A 41 6.86 0.93 -10.30
N LYS A 42 7.11 1.84 -11.27
CA LYS A 42 8.30 1.80 -12.13
C LYS A 42 9.60 2.12 -11.38
N ASP A 43 9.52 2.85 -10.27
CA ASP A 43 10.63 3.07 -9.35
C ASP A 43 10.88 1.85 -8.42
N ASP A 44 10.30 0.68 -8.73
CA ASP A 44 10.37 -0.58 -7.97
C ASP A 44 9.90 -0.47 -6.50
N LEU A 45 9.00 0.48 -6.20
CA LEU A 45 8.43 0.61 -4.86
C LEU A 45 7.30 -0.39 -4.64
N ALA A 46 7.30 -1.01 -3.46
CA ALA A 46 6.25 -1.95 -3.09
C ALA A 46 4.89 -1.24 -2.91
N PRO A 47 3.75 -1.90 -3.17
CA PRO A 47 2.42 -1.32 -3.01
C PRO A 47 2.19 -0.68 -1.62
N SER A 48 2.73 -1.30 -0.56
CA SER A 48 2.69 -0.74 0.80
C SER A 48 3.42 0.59 0.92
N GLN A 49 4.60 0.71 0.31
CA GLN A 49 5.42 1.92 0.29
C GLN A 49 4.81 3.02 -0.57
N ILE A 50 4.19 2.66 -1.70
CA ILE A 50 3.44 3.58 -2.56
C ILE A 50 2.34 4.27 -1.73
N GLY A 51 1.56 3.49 -0.97
CA GLY A 51 0.51 4.03 -0.10
C GLY A 51 1.04 4.99 0.96
N VAL A 52 2.19 4.69 1.59
CA VAL A 52 2.84 5.57 2.56
C VAL A 52 3.30 6.87 1.91
N LYS A 53 3.91 6.79 0.73
CA LYS A 53 4.40 7.96 0.01
C LYS A 53 3.27 8.88 -0.45
N LEU A 54 2.15 8.32 -0.92
CA LEU A 54 0.95 9.08 -1.24
C LEU A 54 0.36 9.79 -0.02
N ARG A 55 0.37 9.12 1.15
CA ARG A 55 -0.08 9.72 2.40
C ARG A 55 0.82 10.86 2.86
N ASP A 56 2.13 10.64 2.88
CA ASP A 56 3.08 11.54 3.53
C ASP A 56 3.51 12.71 2.62
N GLN A 57 3.62 12.49 1.30
CA GLN A 57 4.05 13.53 0.35
C GLN A 57 2.89 14.26 -0.32
N HIS A 58 1.84 13.53 -0.69
CA HIS A 58 0.71 14.06 -1.47
C HIS A 58 -0.53 14.32 -0.61
N SER A 59 -0.46 14.05 0.70
CA SER A 59 -1.59 14.21 1.63
C SER A 59 -2.84 13.39 1.25
N ILE A 60 -2.64 12.24 0.60
CA ILE A 60 -3.71 11.33 0.18
C ILE A 60 -3.77 10.15 1.17
N PRO A 61 -4.67 10.17 2.17
CA PRO A 61 -4.67 9.19 3.25
C PRO A 61 -5.17 7.80 2.81
N LEU A 62 -6.15 7.77 1.89
CA LEU A 62 -6.73 6.55 1.37
C LEU A 62 -6.98 6.73 -0.13
N VAL A 63 -6.48 5.79 -0.93
CA VAL A 63 -6.64 5.80 -2.39
C VAL A 63 -8.03 5.28 -2.80
N LYS A 64 -8.54 4.27 -2.08
CA LYS A 64 -9.82 3.59 -2.37
C LYS A 64 -11.03 4.53 -2.46
N PRO A 65 -11.21 5.55 -1.59
CA PRO A 65 -12.36 6.44 -1.67
C PRO A 65 -12.34 7.38 -2.89
N ILE A 66 -11.14 7.63 -3.43
CA ILE A 66 -10.94 8.56 -4.53
C ILE A 66 -11.07 7.79 -5.85
N ILE A 67 -10.20 6.80 -6.07
CA ILE A 67 -10.12 6.04 -7.34
C ILE A 67 -11.19 4.93 -7.41
N LYS A 68 -11.79 4.55 -6.28
CA LYS A 68 -12.66 3.36 -6.13
C LYS A 68 -11.94 2.02 -6.33
N LYS A 69 -10.66 2.05 -6.66
CA LYS A 69 -9.78 0.89 -6.81
C LYS A 69 -8.74 0.83 -5.70
N THR A 70 -8.21 -0.35 -5.43
CA THR A 70 -7.04 -0.54 -4.58
C THR A 70 -5.75 -0.31 -5.35
N ILE A 71 -4.64 -0.04 -4.65
CA ILE A 71 -3.32 0.15 -5.30
C ILE A 71 -2.96 -1.11 -6.11
N THR A 72 -3.24 -2.30 -5.57
CA THR A 72 -3.01 -3.58 -6.26
C THR A 72 -3.84 -3.71 -7.53
N GLU A 73 -5.12 -3.33 -7.51
CA GLU A 73 -5.97 -3.34 -8.72
C GLU A 73 -5.44 -2.39 -9.80
N VAL A 74 -4.97 -1.20 -9.41
CA VAL A 74 -4.36 -0.24 -10.37
C VAL A 74 -3.09 -0.82 -11.00
N LEU A 75 -2.28 -1.56 -10.24
CA LEU A 75 -1.08 -2.21 -10.78
C LEU A 75 -1.41 -3.39 -11.70
N GLU A 76 -2.45 -4.16 -11.37
CA GLU A 76 -2.93 -5.26 -12.21
C GLU A 76 -3.47 -4.76 -13.56
N GLU A 77 -4.21 -3.65 -13.57
CA GLU A 77 -4.73 -3.06 -14.80
C GLU A 77 -3.65 -2.47 -15.72
N ASN A 78 -2.47 -2.18 -15.18
CA ASN A 78 -1.34 -1.61 -15.92
C ASN A 78 -0.25 -2.64 -16.23
N ASP A 79 -0.53 -3.94 -16.05
CA ASP A 79 0.41 -5.05 -16.27
C ASP A 79 1.73 -4.94 -15.46
N LEU A 80 1.74 -4.16 -14.37
CA LEU A 80 2.88 -3.97 -13.48
C LEU A 80 2.83 -4.91 -12.27
N LYS A 81 2.20 -6.07 -12.45
CA LYS A 81 2.00 -7.04 -11.38
C LYS A 81 3.32 -7.73 -11.05
N THR A 82 3.70 -7.73 -9.78
CA THR A 82 4.77 -8.58 -9.28
C THR A 82 4.32 -10.04 -9.29
N GLU A 83 5.15 -10.94 -9.84
CA GLU A 83 4.84 -12.38 -9.93
C GLU A 83 4.57 -13.00 -8.54
N LEU A 84 5.28 -12.52 -7.52
CA LEU A 84 5.11 -12.93 -6.14
C LEU A 84 4.43 -11.81 -5.32
N PRO A 85 3.44 -12.14 -4.46
CA PRO A 85 2.88 -11.20 -3.51
C PRO A 85 3.96 -10.59 -2.59
N GLU A 86 3.83 -9.29 -2.30
CA GLU A 86 4.78 -8.52 -1.47
C GLU A 86 5.08 -9.21 -0.12
N ASP A 87 4.03 -9.65 0.58
CA ASP A 87 4.17 -10.27 1.91
C ASP A 87 4.98 -11.58 1.86
N LEU A 88 4.78 -12.39 0.82
CA LEU A 88 5.55 -13.63 0.64
C LEU A 88 7.01 -13.32 0.31
N ASN A 89 7.25 -12.35 -0.57
CA ASN A 89 8.61 -11.92 -0.91
C ASN A 89 9.35 -11.43 0.35
N ASN A 90 8.68 -10.65 1.21
CA ASN A 90 9.25 -10.16 2.46
C ASN A 90 9.63 -11.29 3.43
N ILE A 91 8.79 -12.33 3.54
CA ILE A 91 9.10 -13.51 4.37
C ILE A 91 10.30 -14.28 3.81
N VAL A 92 10.35 -14.51 2.49
CA VAL A 92 11.47 -15.20 1.82
C VAL A 92 12.76 -14.43 2.01
N MET A 93 12.76 -13.12 1.76
CA MET A 93 13.93 -12.26 1.95
C MET A 93 14.43 -12.29 3.40
N LYS A 94 13.53 -12.29 4.38
CA LYS A 94 13.88 -12.44 5.79
C LYS A 94 14.49 -13.81 6.10
N ALA A 95 13.92 -14.89 5.54
CA ALA A 95 14.42 -16.24 5.74
C ALA A 95 15.82 -16.41 5.15
N VAL A 96 16.06 -15.92 3.94
CA VAL A 96 17.38 -15.90 3.30
C VAL A 96 18.39 -15.11 4.14
N GLY A 97 17.99 -13.97 4.69
CA GLY A 97 18.84 -13.16 5.57
C GLY A 97 19.20 -13.82 6.91
N LEU A 98 18.41 -14.80 7.37
CA LEU A 98 18.67 -15.58 8.59
C LEU A 98 19.51 -16.84 8.33
N GLN A 99 19.49 -17.34 7.08
CA GLN A 99 20.27 -18.52 6.67
C GLN A 99 21.70 -18.18 6.28
N LYS A 100 21.96 -16.91 5.92
CA LYS A 100 23.32 -16.37 5.80
C LYS A 100 23.92 -16.12 7.17
#